data_AF-A0A7S1KWE3-F1
#
_entry.id   AF-A0A7S1KWE3-F1
#
_cell.length_a   1.000
_cell.length_b   1.000
_cell.length_c   1.000
_cell.angle_alpha   90.00
_cell.angle_beta   90.00
_cell.angle_gamma   90.00
#
_symmetry.space_group_name_H-M   'P 1'
#
loop_
_entity.id
_entity.type
_entity.pdbx_description
1 polymer ?
#
loop_
_entity_poly.entity_id
_entity_poly.type
_entity_poly.pdbx_seq_one_letter_code
_entity_poly.pdbx_strand_id
1 'polypeptide(L)'
;RWLKAQEVRCRWWVLRAAEPARMAADAHRNERKRPEAGGGYSNQSQAKVNGDRAVEPVDHSSADRGTERGGRSGERGDRTAGSVWSHPRNGSVPSAEKAISLPAAMQGVGDASEPSEWALRCASAALEHPTAGQGEVEAVLSKLTSWLAPPAAPEVLSQIATSSLPAAVIRAIRKFRSEPPAAALACVVVVRSSGTAESASAHIRAGALEEVNGLMDKHPSHGGLQNVCLLLLGILLKDSSSARQAVSSGAVPRVLRAMESTTGREVQYNGLAALRLLTDLGRAPRSGLQEVAMKAKVAHSSDTALCTAANDVLALVTPRFKEVLCWHWQSGWCKLGPRCTYAHGPSDLHGA
;
A
#
# COMPACT_ATOMS: atom_id res chain seq x y z
N ARG A 1 -16.33 5.23 25.21
CA ARG A 1 -16.08 6.71 25.28
C ARG A 1 -14.69 7.07 24.77
N TRP A 2 -13.62 6.36 25.13
CA TRP A 2 -12.26 6.55 24.57
C TRP A 2 -12.20 6.40 23.04
N LEU A 3 -12.81 5.33 22.48
CA LEU A 3 -12.94 5.16 21.02
C LEU A 3 -13.71 6.32 20.36
N LYS A 4 -14.80 6.82 20.97
CA LYS A 4 -15.54 8.00 20.45
C LYS A 4 -14.71 9.29 20.48
N ALA A 5 -13.82 9.45 21.45
CA ALA A 5 -12.90 10.60 21.50
C ALA A 5 -11.78 10.49 20.44
N GLN A 6 -11.28 9.27 20.18
CA GLN A 6 -10.38 8.97 19.07
C GLN A 6 -11.06 9.10 17.71
N GLU A 7 -12.34 8.77 17.61
CA GLU A 7 -13.17 8.86 16.39
C GLU A 7 -13.30 10.31 15.91
N VAL A 8 -13.50 11.26 16.82
CA VAL A 8 -13.52 12.70 16.50
C VAL A 8 -12.15 13.21 16.03
N ARG A 9 -11.05 12.73 16.64
CA ARG A 9 -9.68 13.10 16.23
C ARG A 9 -9.22 12.41 14.93
N CYS A 10 -9.64 11.17 14.69
CA CYS A 10 -9.40 10.44 13.45
C CYS A 10 -10.19 11.03 12.28
N ARG A 11 -11.42 11.52 12.49
CA ARG A 11 -12.20 12.23 11.45
C ARG A 11 -11.46 13.45 10.90
N TRP A 12 -10.85 14.25 11.78
CA TRP A 12 -10.01 15.39 11.37
C TRP A 12 -8.75 14.94 10.63
N TRP A 13 -8.20 13.77 10.97
CA TRP A 13 -6.99 13.24 10.35
C TRP A 13 -7.24 12.65 8.95
N VAL A 14 -8.28 11.84 8.78
CA VAL A 14 -8.63 11.24 7.47
C VAL A 14 -8.93 12.34 6.44
N LEU A 15 -9.62 13.41 6.84
CA LEU A 15 -9.93 14.53 5.94
C LEU A 15 -8.68 15.31 5.51
N ARG A 16 -7.66 15.43 6.36
CA ARG A 16 -6.44 16.21 6.10
C ARG A 16 -5.28 15.39 5.51
N ALA A 17 -5.20 14.10 5.84
CA ALA A 17 -4.20 13.17 5.29
C ALA A 17 -4.60 12.63 3.90
N ALA A 18 -5.90 12.63 3.57
CA ALA A 18 -6.37 12.28 2.22
C ALA A 18 -6.07 13.37 1.18
N GLU A 19 -5.88 14.63 1.58
CA GLU A 19 -5.55 15.72 0.64
C GLU A 19 -4.22 15.50 -0.09
N PRO A 20 -3.08 15.21 0.59
CA PRO A 20 -1.82 14.90 -0.08
C PRO A 20 -1.88 13.65 -0.97
N ALA A 21 -2.58 12.59 -0.54
CA ALA A 21 -2.73 11.37 -1.34
C ALA A 21 -3.60 11.60 -2.59
N ARG A 22 -4.65 12.43 -2.46
CA ARG A 22 -5.47 12.88 -3.59
C ARG A 22 -4.65 13.76 -4.55
N MET A 23 -3.86 14.68 -4.03
CA MET A 23 -2.95 15.50 -4.84
C MET A 23 -1.86 14.68 -5.53
N ALA A 24 -1.29 13.66 -4.88
CA ALA A 24 -0.31 12.76 -5.49
C ALA A 24 -0.93 11.87 -6.58
N ALA A 25 -2.15 11.36 -6.37
CA ALA A 25 -2.89 10.60 -7.37
C ALA A 25 -3.31 11.47 -8.57
N ASP A 26 -3.70 12.72 -8.32
CA ASP A 26 -4.04 13.70 -9.37
C ASP A 26 -2.78 14.19 -10.11
N ALA A 27 -1.64 14.34 -9.42
CA ALA A 27 -0.35 14.63 -10.04
C ALA A 27 0.09 13.51 -10.99
N HIS A 28 0.03 12.24 -10.55
CA HIS A 28 0.33 11.10 -11.42
C HIS A 28 -0.66 10.97 -12.60
N ARG A 29 -1.93 11.33 -12.41
CA ARG A 29 -2.93 11.37 -13.49
C ARG A 29 -2.63 12.48 -14.51
N ASN A 30 -2.16 13.64 -14.07
CA ASN A 30 -1.79 14.76 -14.93
C ASN A 30 -0.45 14.54 -15.65
N GLU A 31 0.49 13.84 -15.04
CA GLU A 31 1.78 13.52 -15.64
C GLU A 31 1.63 12.54 -16.82
N ARG A 32 0.65 11.63 -16.76
CA ARG A 32 0.26 10.78 -17.89
C ARG A 32 -0.51 11.51 -19.00
N LYS A 33 -0.97 12.73 -18.76
CA LYS A 33 -1.74 13.54 -19.71
C LYS A 33 -0.91 14.63 -20.39
N ARG A 34 0.38 14.80 -20.04
CA ARG A 34 1.24 15.72 -20.79
C ARG A 34 1.52 15.12 -22.18
N PRO A 35 1.06 15.74 -23.28
CA PRO A 35 1.58 15.40 -24.60
C PRO A 35 3.08 15.69 -24.58
N GLU A 36 3.89 14.76 -25.09
CA GLU A 36 5.29 15.04 -25.39
C GLU A 36 5.31 16.28 -26.27
N ALA A 37 5.78 17.40 -25.73
CA ALA A 37 5.99 18.61 -26.50
C ALA A 37 7.01 18.24 -27.59
N GLY A 38 6.51 18.21 -28.84
CA GLY A 38 7.26 17.79 -30.00
C GLY A 38 8.61 18.51 -30.06
N GLY A 39 9.69 17.73 -30.03
CA GLY A 39 10.99 18.18 -30.48
C GLY A 39 10.86 18.68 -31.91
N GLY A 40 11.24 19.94 -32.11
CA GLY A 40 11.20 20.60 -33.40
C GLY A 40 11.97 19.81 -34.46
N TYR A 41 11.29 19.56 -35.58
CA TYR A 41 11.92 19.15 -36.82
C TYR A 41 12.81 20.29 -37.34
N SER A 42 14.12 20.12 -37.27
CA SER A 42 15.06 20.86 -38.13
C SER A 42 15.32 20.07 -39.39
N ASN A 43 14.80 20.56 -40.52
CA ASN A 43 15.15 20.11 -41.86
C ASN A 43 16.66 20.28 -42.11
N GLN A 44 17.37 19.19 -42.34
CA GLN A 44 18.56 19.20 -43.18
C GLN A 44 18.54 17.98 -44.10
N SER A 45 18.30 18.30 -45.36
CA SER A 45 18.42 17.47 -46.54
C SER A 45 19.85 16.94 -46.72
N GLN A 46 20.01 15.62 -46.85
CA GLN A 46 21.03 15.05 -47.72
C GLN A 46 20.54 13.72 -48.29
N ALA A 47 20.49 13.68 -49.61
CA ALA A 47 20.21 12.53 -50.43
C ALA A 47 21.24 11.42 -50.21
N LYS A 48 20.78 10.16 -50.16
CA LYS A 48 21.55 9.04 -50.69
C LYS A 48 20.61 7.89 -51.10
N VAL A 49 20.79 7.52 -52.35
CA VAL A 49 20.19 6.45 -53.13
C VAL A 49 20.68 5.08 -52.63
N ASN A 50 19.86 4.05 -52.84
CA ASN A 50 20.06 2.58 -52.74
C ASN A 50 19.13 1.97 -51.67
N GLY A 51 18.36 0.92 -51.91
CA GLY A 51 18.20 0.05 -53.06
C GLY A 51 17.16 -1.01 -52.69
N ASP A 52 16.56 -1.60 -53.71
CA ASP A 52 15.47 -2.57 -53.63
C ASP A 52 15.74 -3.76 -52.71
N ARG A 53 14.73 -4.13 -51.90
CA ARG A 53 14.46 -5.54 -51.61
C ARG A 53 13.01 -5.74 -51.17
N ALA A 54 12.24 -6.32 -52.08
CA ALA A 54 10.94 -6.92 -51.81
C ALA A 54 11.11 -8.06 -50.79
N VAL A 55 10.25 -8.06 -49.77
CA VAL A 55 10.06 -9.18 -48.85
C VAL A 55 8.64 -9.69 -49.07
N GLU A 56 8.54 -10.93 -49.53
CA GLU A 56 7.30 -11.68 -49.71
C GLU A 56 6.63 -12.00 -48.37
N PRO A 57 5.30 -12.19 -48.34
CA PRO A 57 4.59 -12.65 -47.15
C PRO A 57 4.73 -14.17 -47.00
N VAL A 58 5.16 -14.61 -45.82
CA VAL A 58 5.14 -16.03 -45.43
C VAL A 58 3.79 -16.35 -44.77
N ASP A 59 3.04 -17.24 -45.42
CA ASP A 59 1.85 -17.90 -44.88
C ASP A 59 2.21 -18.77 -43.66
N HIS A 60 1.44 -18.63 -42.58
CA HIS A 60 1.41 -19.60 -41.49
C HIS A 60 0.00 -20.17 -41.37
N SER A 61 -0.19 -21.29 -42.09
CA SER A 61 -1.32 -22.19 -41.94
C SER A 61 -1.15 -23.11 -40.72
N SER A 62 -2.27 -23.34 -40.07
CA SER A 62 -2.53 -24.23 -38.95
C SER A 62 -2.21 -25.71 -39.21
N ALA A 63 -1.69 -26.38 -38.18
CA ALA A 63 -1.86 -27.81 -37.88
C ALA A 63 -1.47 -27.98 -36.41
N ASP A 64 -2.41 -28.14 -35.48
CA ASP A 64 -3.05 -29.41 -35.13
C ASP A 64 -2.09 -30.60 -35.06
N ARG A 65 -1.77 -31.02 -33.83
CA ARG A 65 -1.50 -32.40 -33.40
C ARG A 65 -1.23 -32.42 -31.90
N GLY A 66 -2.17 -33.03 -31.17
CA GLY A 66 -1.93 -33.49 -29.82
C GLY A 66 -0.88 -34.61 -29.80
N THR A 67 -0.19 -34.72 -28.66
CA THR A 67 0.37 -35.99 -28.19
C THR A 67 0.49 -35.95 -26.67
N GLU A 68 -0.15 -36.93 -26.07
CA GLU A 68 0.02 -37.39 -24.70
C GLU A 68 1.43 -37.96 -24.45
N ARG A 69 1.69 -38.30 -23.18
CA ARG A 69 2.90 -38.86 -22.54
C ARG A 69 3.81 -37.77 -21.98
N GLY A 70 4.19 -37.78 -20.70
CA GLY A 70 4.30 -38.90 -19.77
C GLY A 70 5.74 -38.93 -19.25
N GLY A 71 5.91 -38.73 -17.93
CA GLY A 71 7.10 -39.10 -17.18
C GLY A 71 8.33 -38.19 -17.30
N ARG A 72 8.77 -37.63 -16.17
CA ARG A 72 9.98 -38.10 -15.45
C ARG A 72 10.35 -37.10 -14.36
N SER A 73 10.32 -37.61 -13.13
CA SER A 73 11.11 -37.17 -12.00
C SER A 73 12.59 -37.11 -12.40
N GLY A 74 13.16 -35.91 -12.40
CA GLY A 74 14.59 -35.67 -12.55
C GLY A 74 15.11 -34.99 -11.30
N GLU A 75 15.75 -35.79 -10.45
CA GLU A 75 16.65 -35.33 -9.39
C GLU A 75 17.66 -34.34 -9.98
N ARG A 76 17.68 -33.12 -9.43
CA ARG A 76 18.63 -32.09 -9.85
C ARG A 76 19.67 -31.89 -8.75
N GLY A 77 20.75 -32.64 -8.91
CA GLY A 77 22.15 -32.28 -8.72
C GLY A 77 22.45 -31.14 -7.76
N ASP A 78 22.89 -31.56 -6.58
CA ASP A 78 23.77 -30.85 -5.68
C ASP A 78 24.99 -30.31 -6.45
N ARG A 79 25.11 -28.99 -6.56
CA ARG A 79 26.28 -28.29 -7.11
C ARG A 79 26.85 -27.40 -6.02
N THR A 80 27.71 -28.00 -5.21
CA THR A 80 28.74 -27.32 -4.43
C THR A 80 29.73 -26.63 -5.38
N ALA A 81 29.48 -25.38 -5.72
CA ALA A 81 30.46 -24.49 -6.32
C ALA A 81 30.99 -23.56 -5.23
N GLY A 82 32.23 -23.82 -4.81
CA GLY A 82 32.97 -22.96 -3.91
C GLY A 82 33.18 -21.57 -4.50
N SER A 83 32.99 -20.56 -3.66
CA SER A 83 33.51 -19.23 -3.92
C SER A 83 34.39 -18.80 -2.75
N VAL A 84 35.67 -18.99 -3.00
CA VAL A 84 36.82 -18.35 -2.38
C VAL A 84 36.67 -16.84 -2.51
N TRP A 85 36.84 -16.09 -1.41
CA TRP A 85 37.32 -14.71 -1.23
C TRP A 85 36.78 -14.18 0.11
N SER A 86 37.22 -14.80 1.21
CA SER A 86 36.95 -14.31 2.57
C SER A 86 37.97 -13.21 2.87
N HIS A 87 37.61 -11.95 2.61
CA HIS A 87 38.32 -10.84 3.25
C HIS A 87 38.08 -10.92 4.76
N PRO A 88 39.12 -10.85 5.61
CA PRO A 88 38.94 -10.71 7.04
C PRO A 88 38.31 -9.34 7.29
N ARG A 89 36.98 -9.28 7.40
CA ARG A 89 36.31 -8.16 8.05
C ARG A 89 36.86 -8.16 9.47
N ASN A 90 37.65 -7.14 9.77
CA ASN A 90 38.13 -6.83 11.12
C ASN A 90 36.89 -6.47 11.96
N GLY A 91 36.16 -7.50 12.37
CA GLY A 91 34.91 -7.40 13.08
C GLY A 91 35.21 -7.12 14.54
N SER A 92 35.25 -5.84 14.89
CA SER A 92 35.01 -5.46 16.27
C SER A 92 33.65 -6.07 16.65
N VAL A 93 33.69 -7.06 17.56
CA VAL A 93 32.47 -7.61 18.15
C VAL A 93 31.73 -6.39 18.72
N PRO A 94 30.50 -6.09 18.25
CA PRO A 94 29.75 -4.96 18.78
C PRO A 94 29.67 -5.15 20.28
N SER A 95 30.34 -4.28 21.02
CA SER A 95 30.41 -4.31 22.47
C SER A 95 28.98 -4.41 22.97
N ALA A 96 28.67 -5.46 23.72
CA ALA A 96 27.30 -5.78 24.13
C ALA A 96 26.71 -4.58 24.86
N GLU A 97 25.96 -3.76 24.13
CA GLU A 97 25.40 -2.53 24.65
C GLU A 97 24.45 -2.93 25.77
N LYS A 98 24.73 -2.46 26.98
CA LYS A 98 24.03 -2.89 28.19
C LYS A 98 22.53 -2.64 28.00
N ALA A 99 21.73 -3.70 28.02
CA ALA A 99 20.29 -3.60 27.81
C ALA A 99 19.66 -2.63 28.83
N ILE A 100 18.80 -1.73 28.35
CA ILE A 100 18.07 -0.78 29.20
C ILE A 100 17.03 -1.56 30.00
N SER A 101 17.05 -1.45 31.33
CA SER A 101 16.04 -2.09 32.18
C SER A 101 14.66 -1.47 31.96
N LEU A 102 13.58 -2.23 32.12
CA LEU A 102 12.22 -1.70 31.95
C LEU A 102 11.94 -0.43 32.78
N PRO A 103 12.28 -0.34 34.09
CA PRO A 103 12.06 0.89 34.85
C PRO A 103 12.81 2.10 34.26
N ALA A 104 14.07 1.91 33.84
CA ALA A 104 14.86 2.98 33.23
C ALA A 104 14.28 3.40 31.86
N ALA A 105 13.81 2.44 31.07
CA ALA A 105 13.15 2.72 29.79
C ALA A 105 11.83 3.49 29.99
N MET A 106 10.99 3.06 30.94
CA MET A 106 9.74 3.76 31.28
C MET A 106 10.00 5.18 31.79
N GLN A 107 11.01 5.35 32.65
CA GLN A 107 11.43 6.67 33.12
C GLN A 107 11.92 7.55 31.96
N GLY A 108 12.78 7.03 31.09
CA GLY A 108 13.28 7.76 29.92
C GLY A 108 12.17 8.21 28.96
N VAL A 109 11.13 7.41 28.76
CA VAL A 109 9.94 7.79 27.98
C VAL A 109 9.07 8.81 28.72
N GLY A 110 8.91 8.65 30.03
CA GLY A 110 8.12 9.53 30.89
C GLY A 110 8.68 10.96 30.96
N ASP A 111 9.97 11.06 31.24
CA ASP A 111 10.70 12.31 31.47
C ASP A 111 10.91 13.11 30.18
N ALA A 112 10.95 12.45 29.02
CA ALA A 112 11.13 13.09 27.73
C ALA A 112 9.90 13.95 27.33
N SER A 113 10.12 15.24 27.09
CA SER A 113 9.12 16.17 26.53
C SER A 113 8.93 15.95 25.03
N GLU A 114 9.98 15.54 24.32
CA GLU A 114 10.05 15.43 22.86
C GLU A 114 10.75 14.12 22.41
N PRO A 115 10.57 13.67 21.15
CA PRO A 115 11.09 12.39 20.67
C PRO A 115 12.59 12.47 20.32
N SER A 116 13.46 12.59 21.32
CA SER A 116 14.90 12.52 21.14
C SER A 116 15.38 11.09 20.81
N GLU A 117 16.63 10.94 20.35
CA GLU A 117 17.20 9.62 20.04
C GLU A 117 17.15 8.68 21.25
N TRP A 118 17.54 9.19 22.42
CA TRP A 118 17.48 8.46 23.68
C TRP A 118 16.04 8.09 24.06
N ALA A 119 15.08 9.00 23.90
CA ALA A 119 13.68 8.74 24.20
C ALA A 119 13.09 7.65 23.28
N LEU A 120 13.43 7.67 21.99
CA LEU A 120 13.04 6.64 21.03
C LEU A 120 13.68 5.28 21.36
N ARG A 121 14.96 5.25 21.77
CA ARG A 121 15.63 4.03 22.24
C ARG A 121 14.96 3.46 23.50
N CYS A 122 14.62 4.31 24.46
CA CYS A 122 13.85 3.91 25.65
C CYS A 122 12.47 3.35 25.27
N ALA A 123 11.77 4.00 24.34
CA ALA A 123 10.48 3.51 23.85
C ALA A 123 10.60 2.13 23.20
N SER A 124 11.58 1.91 22.32
CA SER A 124 11.84 0.59 21.73
C SER A 124 12.13 -0.47 22.79
N ALA A 125 13.02 -0.15 23.76
CA ALA A 125 13.38 -1.07 24.83
C ALA A 125 12.17 -1.46 25.70
N ALA A 126 11.30 -0.49 26.04
CA ALA A 126 10.09 -0.75 26.81
C ALA A 126 9.08 -1.61 26.05
N LEU A 127 8.85 -1.34 24.75
CA LEU A 127 7.93 -2.12 23.92
C LEU A 127 8.39 -3.57 23.71
N GLU A 128 9.70 -3.80 23.66
CA GLU A 128 10.29 -5.11 23.44
C GLU A 128 10.54 -5.90 24.72
N HIS A 129 10.42 -5.26 25.88
CA HIS A 129 10.77 -5.89 27.14
C HIS A 129 9.88 -7.13 27.40
N PRO A 130 10.45 -8.30 27.74
CA PRO A 130 9.68 -9.53 27.92
C PRO A 130 8.59 -9.39 28.98
N THR A 131 8.90 -8.71 30.08
CA THR A 131 7.99 -8.52 31.22
C THR A 131 7.09 -7.30 31.11
N ALA A 132 7.21 -6.47 30.06
CA ALA A 132 6.33 -5.31 29.93
C ALA A 132 4.88 -5.78 29.73
N GLY A 133 4.01 -5.37 30.64
CA GLY A 133 2.58 -5.62 30.61
C GLY A 133 1.84 -4.67 29.66
N GLN A 134 0.53 -4.87 29.55
CA GLN A 134 -0.33 -4.06 28.69
C GLN A 134 -0.29 -2.57 29.08
N GLY A 135 -0.40 -2.26 30.38
CA GLY A 135 -0.46 -0.86 30.85
C GLY A 135 0.81 -0.06 30.53
N GLU A 136 1.98 -0.68 30.68
CA GLU A 136 3.27 -0.04 30.37
C GLU A 136 3.41 0.21 28.86
N VAL A 137 3.03 -0.78 28.05
CA VAL A 137 3.05 -0.67 26.59
C VAL A 137 2.06 0.37 26.10
N GLU A 138 0.83 0.41 26.64
CA GLU A 138 -0.15 1.44 26.32
C GLU A 138 0.32 2.85 26.72
N ALA A 139 1.01 2.99 27.85
CA ALA A 139 1.60 4.26 28.27
C ALA A 139 2.67 4.74 27.29
N VAL A 140 3.59 3.86 26.88
CA VAL A 140 4.64 4.16 25.89
C VAL A 140 4.02 4.53 24.53
N LEU A 141 3.09 3.73 24.03
CA LEU A 141 2.43 3.99 22.75
C LEU A 141 1.60 5.28 22.78
N SER A 142 0.98 5.61 23.92
CA SER A 142 0.26 6.88 24.11
C SER A 142 1.23 8.06 24.07
N LYS A 143 2.39 7.95 24.72
CA LYS A 143 3.43 8.97 24.69
C LYS A 143 3.98 9.16 23.26
N LEU A 144 4.31 8.09 22.57
CA LEU A 144 4.71 8.13 21.15
C LEU A 144 3.66 8.80 20.27
N THR A 145 2.38 8.46 20.47
CA THR A 145 1.26 9.09 19.77
C THR A 145 1.22 10.60 20.02
N SER A 146 1.52 11.06 21.25
CA SER A 146 1.57 12.48 21.59
C SER A 146 2.74 13.23 20.92
N TRP A 147 3.93 12.62 20.85
CA TRP A 147 5.08 13.18 20.13
C TRP A 147 4.83 13.27 18.62
N LEU A 148 4.07 12.31 18.07
CA LEU A 148 3.70 12.23 16.67
C LEU A 148 2.40 12.99 16.35
N ALA A 149 1.97 13.93 17.19
CA ALA A 149 0.82 14.75 16.89
C ALA A 149 1.07 15.59 15.61
N PRO A 150 0.11 15.66 14.67
CA PRO A 150 0.31 16.39 13.42
C PRO A 150 0.45 17.90 13.64
N PRO A 151 1.35 18.58 12.89
CA PRO A 151 2.36 18.01 12.00
C PRO A 151 3.59 17.52 12.77
N ALA A 152 3.99 16.26 12.56
CA ALA A 152 5.28 15.77 13.06
C ALA A 152 6.41 16.31 12.16
N ALA A 153 7.51 16.77 12.77
CA ALA A 153 8.66 17.27 12.04
C ALA A 153 9.27 16.17 11.14
N PRO A 154 9.63 16.47 9.87
CA PRO A 154 10.23 15.49 8.97
C PRO A 154 11.48 14.81 9.54
N GLU A 155 12.28 15.54 10.32
CA GLU A 155 13.50 15.07 10.98
C GLU A 155 13.18 13.94 11.97
N VAL A 156 12.10 14.09 12.75
CA VAL A 156 11.62 13.06 13.69
C VAL A 156 11.17 11.81 12.94
N LEU A 157 10.49 11.97 11.80
CA LEU A 157 10.04 10.83 11.00
C LEU A 157 11.21 10.07 10.37
N SER A 158 12.25 10.79 9.94
CA SER A 158 13.51 10.23 9.43
C SER A 158 14.28 9.49 10.54
N GLN A 159 14.35 10.09 11.74
CA GLN A 159 14.96 9.45 12.91
C GLN A 159 14.22 8.16 13.30
N ILE A 160 12.88 8.16 13.27
CA ILE A 160 12.10 6.94 13.53
C ILE A 160 12.39 5.88 12.48
N ALA A 161 12.48 6.25 11.20
CA ALA A 161 12.71 5.32 10.10
C ALA A 161 14.06 4.58 10.21
N THR A 162 15.07 5.23 10.79
CA THR A 162 16.42 4.68 10.98
C THR A 162 16.63 4.02 12.35
N SER A 163 15.71 4.25 13.30
CA SER A 163 15.74 3.62 14.64
C SER A 163 15.22 2.17 14.67
N SER A 164 15.29 1.52 15.83
CA SER A 164 14.65 0.22 16.08
C SER A 164 13.14 0.31 16.33
N LEU A 165 12.58 1.52 16.45
CA LEU A 165 11.20 1.72 16.85
C LEU A 165 10.16 1.06 15.91
N PRO A 166 10.31 1.08 14.57
CA PRO A 166 9.38 0.37 13.70
C PRO A 166 9.24 -1.11 14.07
N ALA A 167 10.36 -1.81 14.27
CA ALA A 167 10.35 -3.22 14.65
C ALA A 167 9.75 -3.45 16.04
N ALA A 168 10.04 -2.55 17.00
CA ALA A 168 9.48 -2.60 18.35
C ALA A 168 7.95 -2.46 18.34
N VAL A 169 7.41 -1.51 17.56
CA VAL A 169 5.96 -1.27 17.44
C VAL A 169 5.26 -2.46 16.76
N ILE A 170 5.84 -3.04 15.70
CA ILE A 170 5.26 -4.23 15.05
C ILE A 170 5.28 -5.45 15.99
N ARG A 171 6.36 -5.63 16.78
CA ARG A 171 6.40 -6.66 17.83
C ARG A 171 5.34 -6.43 18.90
N ALA A 172 5.08 -5.18 19.29
CA ALA A 172 4.02 -4.85 20.23
C ALA A 172 2.63 -5.21 19.66
N ILE A 173 2.36 -4.93 18.37
CA ILE A 173 1.12 -5.39 17.71
C ILE A 173 0.98 -6.91 17.84
N ARG A 174 2.03 -7.65 17.50
CA ARG A 174 2.02 -9.12 17.58
C ARG A 174 1.77 -9.62 19.01
N LYS A 175 2.47 -9.05 20.00
CA LYS A 175 2.37 -9.41 21.42
C LYS A 175 0.97 -9.16 21.97
N PHE A 176 0.35 -8.03 21.63
CA PHE A 176 -0.95 -7.61 22.14
C PHE A 176 -2.10 -7.78 21.14
N ARG A 177 -1.95 -8.65 20.13
CA ARG A 177 -3.00 -8.91 19.12
C ARG A 177 -4.31 -9.43 19.70
N SER A 178 -4.33 -9.95 20.93
CA SER A 178 -5.56 -10.34 21.64
C SER A 178 -6.28 -9.17 22.30
N GLU A 179 -5.61 -8.04 22.48
CA GLU A 179 -6.08 -6.87 23.22
C GLU A 179 -6.33 -5.71 22.23
N PRO A 180 -7.57 -5.55 21.71
CA PRO A 180 -7.86 -4.56 20.67
C PRO A 180 -7.41 -3.14 20.98
N PRO A 181 -7.53 -2.61 22.21
CA PRO A 181 -7.07 -1.25 22.54
C PRO A 181 -5.56 -1.06 22.32
N ALA A 182 -4.73 -1.95 22.84
CA ALA A 182 -3.28 -1.89 22.71
C ALA A 182 -2.84 -2.08 21.25
N ALA A 183 -3.41 -3.06 20.55
CA ALA A 183 -3.14 -3.29 19.13
C ALA A 183 -3.54 -2.08 18.26
N ALA A 184 -4.71 -1.48 18.51
CA ALA A 184 -5.17 -0.29 17.81
C ALA A 184 -4.23 0.91 18.05
N LEU A 185 -3.80 1.12 19.30
CA LEU A 185 -2.89 2.20 19.65
C LEU A 185 -1.53 2.04 18.97
N ALA A 186 -1.01 0.82 18.89
CA ALA A 186 0.21 0.52 18.14
C ALA A 186 0.03 0.80 16.64
N CYS A 187 -1.10 0.41 16.04
CA CYS A 187 -1.42 0.77 14.65
C CYS A 187 -1.46 2.29 14.43
N VAL A 188 -2.01 3.07 15.39
CA VAL A 188 -2.00 4.54 15.33
C VAL A 188 -0.58 5.10 15.34
N VAL A 189 0.33 4.55 16.14
CA VAL A 189 1.75 4.94 16.11
C VAL A 189 2.37 4.68 14.73
N VAL A 190 2.09 3.53 14.12
CA VAL A 190 2.56 3.22 12.74
C VAL A 190 2.00 4.22 11.74
N VAL A 191 0.69 4.49 11.79
CA VAL A 191 0.01 5.46 10.91
C VAL A 191 0.68 6.83 11.00
N ARG A 192 0.95 7.33 12.21
CA ARG A 192 1.51 8.67 12.42
C ARG A 192 3.00 8.77 12.10
N SER A 193 3.76 7.70 12.34
CA SER A 193 5.19 7.65 12.01
C SER A 193 5.46 7.35 10.54
N SER A 194 4.46 6.89 9.77
CA SER A 194 4.58 6.59 8.34
C SER A 194 4.31 7.82 7.45
N GLY A 195 4.68 9.03 7.89
CA GLY A 195 4.47 10.26 7.12
C GLY A 195 5.27 10.31 5.81
N THR A 196 6.46 9.70 5.76
CA THR A 196 7.32 9.62 4.56
C THR A 196 7.29 8.22 3.92
N ALA A 197 7.80 8.07 2.70
CA ALA A 197 7.94 6.76 2.05
C ALA A 197 8.98 5.88 2.75
N GLU A 198 10.03 6.50 3.28
CA GLU A 198 11.10 5.83 4.02
C GLU A 198 10.58 5.21 5.32
N SER A 199 9.86 5.99 6.14
CA SER A 199 9.29 5.48 7.40
C SER A 199 8.24 4.40 7.15
N ALA A 200 7.38 4.56 6.15
CA ALA A 200 6.41 3.52 5.76
C ALA A 200 7.14 2.21 5.34
N SER A 201 8.21 2.33 4.56
CA SER A 201 9.04 1.18 4.15
C SER A 201 9.72 0.50 5.34
N ALA A 202 10.15 1.26 6.35
CA ALA A 202 10.72 0.70 7.58
C ALA A 202 9.72 -0.19 8.34
N HIS A 203 8.46 0.24 8.44
CA HIS A 203 7.39 -0.56 9.03
C HIS A 203 7.04 -1.80 8.20
N ILE A 204 7.02 -1.68 6.86
CA ILE A 204 6.80 -2.85 5.99
C ILE A 204 7.91 -3.89 6.18
N ARG A 205 9.18 -3.47 6.22
CA ARG A 205 10.31 -4.38 6.50
C ARG A 205 10.23 -5.03 7.87
N ALA A 206 9.62 -4.35 8.84
CA ALA A 206 9.37 -4.91 10.17
C ALA A 206 8.20 -5.92 10.23
N GLY A 207 7.43 -6.09 9.14
CA GLY A 207 6.32 -7.03 9.04
C GLY A 207 4.94 -6.40 9.29
N ALA A 208 4.78 -5.10 9.04
CA ALA A 208 3.52 -4.41 9.31
C ALA A 208 2.33 -4.99 8.51
N LEU A 209 2.53 -5.41 7.26
CA LEU A 209 1.44 -5.93 6.42
C LEU A 209 0.89 -7.25 6.97
N GLU A 210 1.77 -8.15 7.42
CA GLU A 210 1.43 -9.43 8.01
C GLU A 210 0.64 -9.24 9.31
N GLU A 211 1.10 -8.34 10.18
CA GLU A 211 0.41 -8.06 11.45
C GLU A 211 -0.94 -7.37 11.24
N VAL A 212 -1.06 -6.45 10.28
CA VAL A 212 -2.34 -5.81 9.95
C VAL A 212 -3.34 -6.83 9.43
N ASN A 213 -2.93 -7.71 8.51
CA ASN A 213 -3.77 -8.78 8.03
C ASN A 213 -4.18 -9.74 9.17
N GLY A 214 -3.24 -10.09 10.05
CA GLY A 214 -3.50 -10.93 11.21
C GLY A 214 -4.49 -10.31 12.21
N LEU A 215 -4.42 -8.99 12.44
CA LEU A 215 -5.40 -8.27 13.26
C LEU A 215 -6.80 -8.28 12.63
N MET A 216 -6.88 -8.05 11.31
CA MET A 216 -8.15 -8.07 10.60
C MET A 216 -8.83 -9.45 10.66
N ASP A 217 -8.05 -10.52 10.53
CA ASP A 217 -8.54 -11.91 10.65
C ASP A 217 -8.99 -12.23 12.07
N LYS A 218 -8.25 -11.77 13.07
CA LYS A 218 -8.52 -12.07 14.47
C LYS A 218 -9.74 -11.35 15.02
N HIS A 219 -10.04 -10.15 14.52
CA HIS A 219 -11.12 -9.30 15.05
C HIS A 219 -12.10 -8.85 13.96
N PRO A 220 -12.76 -9.76 13.22
CA PRO A 220 -13.55 -9.43 12.03
C PRO A 220 -14.78 -8.54 12.33
N SER A 221 -15.28 -8.59 13.56
CA SER A 221 -16.44 -7.81 14.01
C SER A 221 -16.09 -6.52 14.77
N HIS A 222 -14.81 -6.27 15.07
CA HIS A 222 -14.41 -5.10 15.84
C HIS A 222 -14.21 -3.88 14.92
N GLY A 223 -15.30 -3.17 14.62
CA GLY A 223 -15.32 -2.06 13.65
C GLY A 223 -14.24 -0.99 13.85
N GLY A 224 -13.91 -0.63 15.10
CA GLY A 224 -12.84 0.34 15.37
C GLY A 224 -11.44 -0.17 15.02
N LEU A 225 -11.20 -1.49 15.11
CA LEU A 225 -9.91 -2.09 14.79
C LEU A 225 -9.82 -2.30 13.27
N GLN A 226 -10.90 -2.76 12.64
CA GLN A 226 -11.01 -2.81 11.18
C GLN A 226 -10.73 -1.43 10.57
N ASN A 227 -11.31 -0.37 11.12
CA ASN A 227 -11.08 1.00 10.67
C ASN A 227 -9.60 1.40 10.71
N VAL A 228 -8.91 1.19 11.85
CA VAL A 228 -7.49 1.56 11.97
C VAL A 228 -6.58 0.69 11.09
N CYS A 229 -6.89 -0.59 10.92
CA CYS A 229 -6.17 -1.48 10.01
C CYS A 229 -6.31 -1.02 8.55
N LEU A 230 -7.52 -0.65 8.11
CA LEU A 230 -7.76 -0.12 6.76
C LEU A 230 -7.05 1.22 6.52
N LEU A 231 -7.08 2.12 7.51
CA LEU A 231 -6.33 3.38 7.47
C LEU A 231 -4.82 3.12 7.36
N LEU A 232 -4.30 2.19 8.16
CA LEU A 232 -2.89 1.80 8.14
C LEU A 232 -2.49 1.19 6.80
N LEU A 233 -3.31 0.31 6.22
CA LEU A 233 -3.09 -0.18 4.85
C LEU A 233 -2.95 1.00 3.88
N GLY A 234 -3.92 1.93 3.85
CA GLY A 234 -3.84 3.09 2.95
C GLY A 234 -2.54 3.89 3.06
N ILE A 235 -1.99 4.04 4.27
CA ILE A 235 -0.74 4.76 4.53
C ILE A 235 0.51 3.96 4.13
N LEU A 236 0.48 2.63 4.22
CA LEU A 236 1.61 1.78 3.83
C LEU A 236 1.72 1.59 2.31
N LEU A 237 0.61 1.68 1.57
CA LEU A 237 0.56 1.43 0.11
C LEU A 237 1.00 2.66 -0.71
N LYS A 238 2.15 3.25 -0.39
CA LYS A 238 2.65 4.47 -1.06
C LYS A 238 3.21 4.23 -2.46
N ASP A 239 3.57 2.99 -2.77
CA ASP A 239 4.20 2.62 -4.04
C ASP A 239 3.66 1.29 -4.57
N SER A 240 4.00 0.97 -5.82
CA SER A 240 3.52 -0.27 -6.46
C SER A 240 4.12 -1.54 -5.87
N SER A 241 5.31 -1.49 -5.26
CA SER A 241 5.94 -2.66 -4.62
C SER A 241 5.21 -3.02 -3.34
N SER A 242 5.01 -2.04 -2.45
CA SER A 242 4.23 -2.22 -1.21
C SER A 242 2.79 -2.65 -1.50
N ALA A 243 2.15 -2.06 -2.52
CA ALA A 243 0.81 -2.47 -2.93
C ALA A 243 0.74 -3.91 -3.46
N ARG A 244 1.69 -4.34 -4.30
CA ARG A 244 1.75 -5.73 -4.78
C ARG A 244 2.00 -6.71 -3.64
N GLN A 245 2.89 -6.37 -2.70
CA GLN A 245 3.15 -7.20 -1.53
C GLN A 245 1.87 -7.40 -0.69
N ALA A 246 1.10 -6.33 -0.47
CA ALA A 246 -0.18 -6.42 0.24
C ALA A 246 -1.23 -7.26 -0.50
N VAL A 247 -1.27 -7.18 -1.84
CA VAL A 247 -2.14 -8.06 -2.65
C VAL A 247 -1.70 -9.52 -2.49
N SER A 248 -0.42 -9.82 -2.62
CA SER A 248 0.14 -11.17 -2.47
C SER A 248 -0.07 -11.77 -1.06
N SER A 249 -0.12 -10.93 -0.02
CA SER A 249 -0.42 -11.38 1.35
C SER A 249 -1.92 -11.51 1.65
N GLY A 250 -2.78 -11.27 0.65
CA GLY A 250 -4.23 -11.45 0.75
C GLY A 250 -4.96 -10.30 1.43
N ALA A 251 -4.50 -9.05 1.29
CA ALA A 251 -5.19 -7.89 1.85
C ALA A 251 -6.60 -7.70 1.25
N VAL A 252 -6.78 -7.94 -0.06
CA VAL A 252 -8.04 -7.69 -0.78
C VAL A 252 -9.26 -8.40 -0.14
N PRO A 253 -9.27 -9.73 0.04
CA PRO A 253 -10.42 -10.41 0.66
C PRO A 253 -10.66 -9.98 2.12
N ARG A 254 -9.64 -9.49 2.84
CA ARG A 254 -9.79 -8.97 4.21
C ARG A 254 -10.48 -7.61 4.21
N VAL A 255 -10.10 -6.72 3.28
CA VAL A 255 -10.77 -5.42 3.09
C VAL A 255 -12.24 -5.62 2.73
N LEU A 256 -12.55 -6.52 1.79
CA LEU A 256 -13.94 -6.84 1.41
C LEU A 256 -14.74 -7.35 2.62
N ARG A 257 -14.21 -8.34 3.35
CA ARG A 257 -14.86 -8.88 4.56
C ARG A 257 -15.10 -7.82 5.64
N ALA A 258 -14.13 -6.93 5.86
CA ALA A 258 -14.26 -5.84 6.83
C ALA A 258 -15.39 -4.87 6.44
N MET A 259 -15.53 -4.56 5.16
CA MET A 259 -16.63 -3.74 4.65
C MET A 259 -17.98 -4.47 4.66
N GLU A 260 -17.99 -5.80 4.52
CA GLU A 260 -19.21 -6.58 4.60
C GLU A 260 -19.76 -6.68 6.03
N SER A 261 -18.89 -6.72 7.03
CA SER A 261 -19.25 -6.95 8.44
C SER A 261 -19.85 -5.74 9.15
N THR A 262 -19.77 -4.54 8.58
CA THR A 262 -20.30 -3.32 9.20
C THR A 262 -20.67 -2.26 8.18
N THR A 263 -21.71 -1.47 8.46
CA THR A 263 -22.06 -0.25 7.70
C THR A 263 -21.46 1.00 8.34
N GLY A 264 -20.42 0.86 9.16
CA GLY A 264 -19.71 1.98 9.77
C GLY A 264 -19.03 2.84 8.70
N ARG A 265 -19.40 4.13 8.65
CA ARG A 265 -18.93 5.10 7.64
C ARG A 265 -17.42 5.07 7.45
N GLU A 266 -16.66 5.07 8.53
CA GLU A 266 -15.20 5.14 8.52
C GLU A 266 -14.57 3.87 7.93
N VAL A 267 -15.11 2.69 8.25
CA VAL A 267 -14.69 1.40 7.67
C VAL A 267 -14.99 1.37 6.17
N GLN A 268 -16.18 1.82 5.77
CA GLN A 268 -16.57 1.89 4.35
C GLN A 268 -15.64 2.82 3.56
N TYR A 269 -15.42 4.04 4.06
CA TYR A 269 -14.57 5.02 3.40
C TYR A 269 -13.12 4.54 3.27
N ASN A 270 -12.50 4.09 4.37
CA ASN A 270 -11.12 3.63 4.36
C ASN A 270 -10.96 2.32 3.57
N GLY A 271 -11.98 1.45 3.59
CA GLY A 271 -12.03 0.24 2.78
C GLY A 271 -12.03 0.55 1.28
N LEU A 272 -12.86 1.50 0.82
CA LEU A 272 -12.87 1.94 -0.57
C LEU A 272 -11.52 2.55 -0.99
N ALA A 273 -10.93 3.39 -0.14
CA ALA A 273 -9.61 3.97 -0.40
C ALA A 273 -8.52 2.88 -0.54
N ALA A 274 -8.51 1.89 0.36
CA ALA A 274 -7.59 0.77 0.31
C ALA A 274 -7.80 -0.09 -0.96
N LEU A 275 -9.05 -0.43 -1.32
CA LEU A 275 -9.35 -1.21 -2.53
C LEU A 275 -8.87 -0.50 -3.80
N ARG A 276 -9.03 0.82 -3.87
CA ARG A 276 -8.53 1.63 -4.98
C ARG A 276 -7.00 1.51 -5.10
N LEU A 277 -6.26 1.71 -4.00
CA LEU A 277 -4.79 1.60 -4.00
C LEU A 277 -4.32 0.18 -4.37
N LEU A 278 -4.93 -0.84 -3.79
CA LEU A 278 -4.63 -2.25 -4.08
C LEU A 278 -4.86 -2.59 -5.57
N THR A 279 -5.88 -2.00 -6.19
CA THR A 279 -6.19 -2.23 -7.61
C THR A 279 -5.27 -1.45 -8.54
N ASP A 280 -5.12 -0.14 -8.31
CA ASP A 280 -4.35 0.76 -9.16
C ASP A 280 -2.85 0.44 -9.13
N LEU A 281 -2.30 0.26 -7.93
CA LEU A 281 -0.87 0.06 -7.69
C LEU A 281 -0.51 -1.43 -7.57
N GLY A 282 -1.36 -2.19 -6.88
CA GLY A 282 -1.11 -3.60 -6.55
C GLY A 282 -1.60 -4.61 -7.60
N ARG A 283 -2.37 -4.16 -8.61
CA ARG A 283 -3.01 -5.04 -9.61
C ARG A 283 -3.94 -6.09 -8.97
N ALA A 284 -4.62 -5.71 -7.88
CA ALA A 284 -5.60 -6.57 -7.23
C ALA A 284 -6.68 -7.10 -8.20
N PRO A 285 -7.21 -8.30 -7.96
CA PRO A 285 -8.38 -8.80 -8.67
C PRO A 285 -9.59 -7.88 -8.42
N ARG A 286 -10.45 -7.75 -9.43
CA ARG A 286 -11.62 -6.87 -9.42
C ARG A 286 -12.90 -7.54 -8.89
N SER A 287 -12.85 -8.83 -8.58
CA SER A 287 -13.98 -9.59 -8.03
C SER A 287 -14.44 -8.99 -6.70
N GLY A 288 -15.75 -8.78 -6.55
CA GLY A 288 -16.38 -8.26 -5.32
C GLY A 288 -16.35 -6.74 -5.17
N LEU A 289 -15.46 -6.02 -5.87
CA LEU A 289 -15.33 -4.56 -5.74
C LEU A 289 -16.62 -3.80 -6.09
N GLN A 290 -17.31 -4.22 -7.16
CA GLN A 290 -18.56 -3.59 -7.60
C GLN A 290 -19.65 -3.67 -6.52
N GLU A 291 -19.82 -4.86 -5.93
CA GLU A 291 -20.85 -5.12 -4.94
C GLU A 291 -20.62 -4.30 -3.67
N VAL A 292 -19.41 -4.33 -3.11
CA VAL A 292 -19.12 -3.58 -1.88
C VAL A 292 -19.20 -2.06 -2.11
N ALA A 293 -18.80 -1.56 -3.27
CA ALA A 293 -18.88 -0.14 -3.57
C ALA A 293 -20.33 0.33 -3.76
N MET A 294 -21.16 -0.43 -4.47
CA MET A 294 -22.59 -0.13 -4.58
C MET A 294 -23.29 -0.19 -3.22
N LYS A 295 -23.00 -1.21 -2.42
CA LYS A 295 -23.54 -1.36 -1.05
C LYS A 295 -23.17 -0.16 -0.17
N ALA A 296 -21.90 0.25 -0.16
CA ALA A 296 -21.42 1.42 0.58
C ALA A 296 -22.13 2.71 0.13
N LYS A 297 -22.27 2.90 -1.19
CA LYS A 297 -22.93 4.07 -1.78
C LYS A 297 -24.42 4.14 -1.41
N VAL A 298 -25.13 3.01 -1.40
CA VAL A 298 -26.55 2.95 -0.99
C VAL A 298 -26.68 3.23 0.51
N ALA A 299 -25.85 2.61 1.34
CA ALA A 299 -25.88 2.78 2.80
C ALA A 299 -25.55 4.21 3.25
N HIS A 300 -24.80 4.97 2.44
CA HIS A 300 -24.34 6.32 2.75
C HIS A 300 -24.66 7.32 1.63
N SER A 301 -25.89 7.26 1.09
CA SER A 301 -26.31 8.07 -0.07
C SER A 301 -26.18 9.59 0.16
N SER A 302 -26.27 10.05 1.40
CA SER A 302 -26.10 11.47 1.77
C SER A 302 -24.64 11.90 2.00
N ASP A 303 -23.67 10.98 2.03
CA ASP A 303 -22.26 11.29 2.22
C ASP A 303 -21.53 11.44 0.88
N THR A 304 -21.41 12.67 0.41
CA THR A 304 -20.78 13.00 -0.87
C THR A 304 -19.34 12.47 -0.99
N ALA A 305 -18.57 12.50 0.10
CA ALA A 305 -17.16 12.08 0.07
C ALA A 305 -17.06 10.55 -0.08
N LEU A 306 -17.89 9.80 0.65
CA LEU A 306 -17.95 8.35 0.54
C LEU A 306 -18.52 7.91 -0.81
N CYS A 307 -19.59 8.54 -1.30
CA CYS A 307 -20.14 8.30 -2.63
C CYS A 307 -19.11 8.55 -3.74
N THR A 308 -18.26 9.57 -3.59
CA THR A 308 -17.15 9.84 -4.51
C THR A 308 -16.12 8.70 -4.48
N ALA A 309 -15.69 8.28 -3.29
CA ALA A 309 -14.76 7.14 -3.15
C ALA A 309 -15.35 5.84 -3.72
N ALA A 310 -16.66 5.61 -3.53
CA ALA A 310 -17.35 4.47 -4.10
C ALA A 310 -17.37 4.52 -5.64
N ASN A 311 -17.67 5.69 -6.21
CA ASN A 311 -17.63 5.89 -7.66
C ASN A 311 -16.23 5.67 -8.24
N ASP A 312 -15.17 6.07 -7.52
CA ASP A 312 -13.79 5.82 -7.95
C ASP A 312 -13.50 4.31 -8.05
N VAL A 313 -13.95 3.52 -7.07
CA VAL A 313 -13.80 2.06 -7.10
C VAL A 313 -14.67 1.45 -8.21
N LEU A 314 -15.91 1.92 -8.39
CA LEU A 314 -16.78 1.48 -9.48
C LEU A 314 -16.15 1.75 -10.85
N ALA A 315 -15.50 2.90 -11.04
CA ALA A 315 -14.81 3.24 -12.29
C ALA A 315 -13.63 2.30 -12.63
N LEU A 316 -13.18 1.45 -11.69
CA LEU A 316 -12.17 0.42 -11.91
C LEU A 316 -12.75 -0.90 -12.42
N VAL A 317 -14.04 -1.17 -12.18
CA VAL A 317 -14.70 -2.46 -12.43
C VAL A 317 -15.84 -2.38 -13.42
N THR A 318 -16.52 -1.24 -13.50
CA THR A 318 -17.50 -0.98 -14.55
C THR A 318 -16.75 -0.85 -15.88
N PRO A 319 -17.11 -1.66 -16.89
CA PRO A 319 -16.59 -1.47 -18.24
C PRO A 319 -16.73 -0.01 -18.64
N ARG A 320 -15.62 0.63 -19.02
CA ARG A 320 -15.70 1.94 -19.66
C ARG A 320 -16.17 1.69 -21.07
N PHE A 321 -17.48 1.76 -21.24
CA PHE A 321 -18.07 1.86 -22.56
C PHE A 321 -17.51 3.10 -23.23
N LYS A 322 -17.10 2.93 -24.48
CA LYS A 322 -16.49 4.02 -25.22
C LYS A 322 -17.64 4.83 -25.79
N GLU A 323 -17.68 6.14 -25.54
CA GLU A 323 -18.84 6.97 -25.94
C GLU A 323 -18.63 7.66 -27.28
N VAL A 324 -17.38 7.76 -27.75
CA VAL A 324 -17.01 8.51 -28.95
C VAL A 324 -16.09 7.66 -29.81
N LEU A 325 -16.31 7.66 -31.14
CA LEU A 325 -15.45 6.97 -32.10
C LEU A 325 -14.02 7.54 -32.08
N CYS A 326 -13.04 6.65 -32.12
CA CYS A 326 -11.64 7.00 -32.17
C CYS A 326 -11.30 7.50 -33.58
N TRP A 327 -11.09 8.80 -33.71
CA TRP A 327 -10.69 9.41 -34.98
C TRP A 327 -9.41 8.77 -35.55
N HIS A 328 -8.39 8.51 -34.72
CA HIS A 328 -7.18 7.80 -35.15
C HIS A 328 -7.44 6.36 -35.60
N TRP A 329 -8.47 5.68 -35.08
CA TRP A 329 -8.80 4.36 -35.58
C TRP A 329 -9.47 4.45 -36.95
N GLN A 330 -10.40 5.40 -37.11
CA GLN A 330 -11.09 5.64 -38.38
C GLN A 330 -10.14 5.96 -39.54
N SER A 331 -9.00 6.61 -39.27
CA SER A 331 -7.98 6.87 -40.30
C SER A 331 -6.82 5.86 -40.32
N GLY A 332 -6.93 4.73 -39.59
CA GLY A 332 -6.01 3.59 -39.70
C GLY A 332 -4.67 3.69 -38.95
N TRP A 333 -4.58 4.54 -37.92
CA TRP A 333 -3.31 4.92 -37.28
C TRP A 333 -3.37 4.95 -35.74
N CYS A 334 -4.42 4.38 -35.14
CA CYS A 334 -4.52 4.24 -33.69
C CYS A 334 -3.54 3.18 -33.16
N LYS A 335 -2.53 3.63 -32.38
CA LYS A 335 -1.52 2.76 -31.76
C LYS A 335 -1.95 2.15 -30.42
N LEU A 336 -3.07 2.60 -29.86
CA LEU A 336 -3.54 2.17 -28.54
C LEU A 336 -4.31 0.84 -28.58
N GLY A 337 -4.79 0.42 -29.76
CA GLY A 337 -5.52 -0.84 -29.93
C GLY A 337 -6.69 -0.98 -28.94
N PRO A 338 -6.88 -2.15 -28.31
CA PRO A 338 -7.92 -2.37 -27.30
C PRO A 338 -7.83 -1.46 -26.07
N ARG A 339 -6.68 -0.82 -25.82
CA ARG A 339 -6.48 0.10 -24.70
C ARG A 339 -6.93 1.53 -25.01
N CYS A 340 -7.36 1.80 -26.24
CA CYS A 340 -7.90 3.10 -26.62
C CYS A 340 -9.17 3.39 -25.80
N THR A 341 -9.27 4.61 -25.24
CA THR A 341 -10.46 5.05 -24.49
C THR A 341 -11.63 5.45 -25.41
N TYR A 342 -11.41 5.45 -26.73
CA TYR A 342 -12.39 5.80 -27.75
C TYR A 342 -12.76 4.56 -28.59
N ALA A 343 -13.98 4.53 -29.10
CA ALA A 343 -14.61 3.41 -29.80
C ALA A 343 -13.93 3.13 -31.14
N HIS A 344 -13.52 1.89 -31.39
CA HIS A 344 -12.96 1.46 -32.67
C HIS A 344 -14.04 1.02 -33.68
N GLY A 345 -15.31 1.27 -33.34
CA GLY A 345 -16.44 1.00 -34.21
C GLY A 345 -17.75 1.16 -33.44
N PRO A 346 -18.91 1.04 -34.11
CA PRO A 346 -20.20 1.09 -33.44
C PRO A 346 -20.38 0.01 -32.37
N SER A 347 -19.77 -1.17 -32.54
CA SER A 347 -19.77 -2.25 -31.55
C SER A 347 -19.09 -1.89 -30.23
N ASP A 348 -18.20 -0.90 -30.26
CA ASP A 348 -17.49 -0.39 -29.08
C ASP A 348 -18.28 0.76 -28.41
N LEU A 349 -19.28 1.34 -29.10
CA LEU A 349 -20.12 2.42 -28.59
C LEU A 349 -21.21 1.89 -27.66
N HIS A 350 -21.50 2.63 -26.59
CA HIS A 350 -22.62 2.32 -25.71
C HIS A 350 -23.95 2.44 -26.50
N GLY A 351 -24.73 1.35 -26.61
CA GLY A 351 -26.10 1.38 -27.11
C GLY A 351 -26.34 0.95 -28.58
N ALA A 352 -25.43 0.17 -29.17
CA ALA A 352 -25.70 -0.53 -30.43
C ALA A 352 -26.49 -1.84 -30.23
#